data_AF-A0A2J0M2W3-F1
#
_entry.id   AF-A0A2J0M2W3-F1
#
_cell.length_a   1.000
_cell.length_b   1.000
_cell.length_c   1.000
_cell.angle_alpha   90.00
_cell.angle_beta   90.00
_cell.angle_gamma   90.00
#
_symmetry.space_group_name_H-M   'P 1'
#
loop_
_entity.id
_entity.type
_entity.pdbx_description
1 polymer ?
#
loop_
_entity_poly.entity_id
_entity_poly.type
_entity_poly.pdbx_seq_one_letter_code
_entity_poly.pdbx_strand_id
1 'polypeptide(L)'
;MSFYEKIFSAPNTKKEFRIINENETLLGRGDNKQESEKNKQLRSGFEAILQTLQKDPEVLKQKIERLKSLPDYDGILGKLSPFLSEVHWEMLTVLESYDTTTFNHSLRVTNFVHTIATGSGATEAYLESRIATEKSSFEKLYTASLFHDIGKTAIPKHILHDDHSRREWGKRANIWAETHGNAHHFNQQKLETLDEVELDNYFMQIHTISKSDPLNIVPIETFFDESDLLLLREHGISPHDTFRKVLECHEKATNAILLSRKIMYIAADIASHHHDYERKPIQLEHYKTETSALRLGFELSLLRSMDVFDALTSSDRSYKTPYHPLLALEILIKEAEAEFTEQELTKHVVSDLYAMLKTEGQDIPTTESEKQARIKILRFID
;
A
#
# COMPACT_ATOMS: atom_id res chain seq x y z
N MET A 1 17.83 -17.67 -17.12
CA MET A 1 17.60 -17.09 -15.79
C MET A 1 16.67 -15.92 -15.97
N SER A 2 15.46 -15.99 -15.41
CA SER A 2 14.40 -15.00 -15.64
C SER A 2 14.72 -13.67 -14.96
N PHE A 3 14.17 -12.60 -15.52
CA PHE A 3 14.34 -11.20 -15.15
C PHE A 3 14.11 -10.87 -13.67
N TYR A 4 13.33 -11.70 -12.96
CA TYR A 4 13.05 -11.53 -11.53
C TYR A 4 13.81 -12.48 -10.59
N GLU A 5 14.46 -13.53 -11.12
CA GLU A 5 15.31 -14.43 -10.31
C GLU A 5 16.47 -13.66 -9.62
N LYS A 6 16.83 -12.48 -10.12
CA LYS A 6 17.87 -11.59 -9.57
C LYS A 6 17.38 -10.56 -8.54
N ILE A 7 16.06 -10.39 -8.38
CA ILE A 7 15.51 -9.41 -7.42
C ILE A 7 15.46 -10.02 -6.01
N PHE A 8 15.29 -11.34 -5.92
CA PHE A 8 15.02 -12.05 -4.65
C PHE A 8 16.07 -13.10 -4.28
N SER A 9 17.13 -13.27 -5.08
CA SER A 9 18.28 -14.09 -4.69
C SER A 9 19.38 -13.23 -4.08
N ALA A 10 19.59 -13.35 -2.76
CA ALA A 10 20.82 -12.92 -2.11
C ALA A 10 21.40 -14.06 -1.24
N PRO A 11 22.73 -14.12 -1.07
CA PRO A 11 23.40 -15.25 -0.46
C PRO A 11 23.15 -15.29 1.05
N ASN A 12 22.77 -16.48 1.51
CA ASN A 12 22.56 -16.83 2.90
C ASN A 12 23.84 -16.52 3.71
N THR A 13 23.86 -15.40 4.43
CA THR A 13 24.90 -15.10 5.42
C THR A 13 24.26 -14.97 6.78
N LYS A 14 24.34 -16.06 7.55
CA LYS A 14 24.08 -16.04 8.99
C LYS A 14 24.94 -14.95 9.62
N LYS A 15 24.31 -13.87 10.08
CA LYS A 15 24.91 -12.95 11.04
C LYS A 15 24.21 -13.15 12.38
N GLU A 16 24.99 -13.57 13.37
CA GLU A 16 24.58 -13.61 14.77
C GLU A 16 24.21 -12.18 15.22
N PHE A 17 22.97 -12.01 15.68
CA PHE A 17 22.49 -10.74 16.22
C PHE A 17 22.87 -10.63 17.70
N ARG A 18 23.53 -9.53 18.05
CA ARG A 18 23.67 -9.04 19.42
C ARG A 18 22.37 -8.38 19.84
N ILE A 19 21.79 -8.89 20.93
CA ILE A 19 20.63 -8.31 21.60
C ILE A 19 21.03 -6.94 22.17
N ILE A 20 20.44 -5.87 21.67
CA ILE A 20 20.47 -4.55 22.30
C ILE A 20 19.20 -4.46 23.15
N ASN A 21 19.38 -4.31 24.47
CA ASN A 21 18.30 -4.09 25.42
C ASN A 21 17.76 -2.65 25.25
N GLU A 22 16.60 -2.49 24.62
CA GLU A 22 15.79 -1.28 24.72
C GLU A 22 14.57 -1.57 25.62
N ASN A 23 14.81 -1.54 26.93
CA ASN A 23 13.78 -1.43 27.95
C ASN A 23 13.49 0.06 28.17
N GLU A 24 12.59 0.65 27.39
CA GLU A 24 11.87 1.91 27.66
C GLU A 24 10.88 2.11 26.51
N THR A 25 9.68 1.54 26.50
CA THR A 25 8.52 2.11 27.20
C THR A 25 7.34 1.16 26.99
N LEU A 26 7.03 0.37 28.02
CA LEU A 26 5.79 -0.42 28.10
C LEU A 26 5.01 0.00 29.34
N LEU A 27 3.70 0.16 29.13
CA LEU A 27 2.58 0.26 30.07
C LEU A 27 2.03 1.66 30.41
N GLY A 28 0.73 1.78 30.15
CA GLY A 28 -0.15 2.79 30.74
C GLY A 28 -1.53 2.78 30.09
N ARG A 29 -2.41 1.86 30.50
CA ARG A 29 -3.88 1.98 30.42
C ARG A 29 -4.31 3.15 31.31
N GLY A 30 -5.24 3.97 30.83
CA GLY A 30 -5.86 5.07 31.57
C GLY A 30 -5.79 6.41 30.83
N ASP A 31 -6.97 6.97 30.56
CA ASP A 31 -7.30 8.39 30.33
C ASP A 31 -6.33 9.29 29.53
N ASN A 32 -6.80 9.77 28.36
CA ASN A 32 -6.36 11.01 27.71
C ASN A 32 -4.84 11.31 27.82
N LYS A 33 -3.99 10.41 27.33
CA LYS A 33 -2.60 10.77 27.05
C LYS A 33 -2.61 11.75 25.89
N GLN A 34 -2.11 12.96 26.15
CA GLN A 34 -1.83 14.03 25.19
C GLN A 34 -1.44 13.42 23.84
N GLU A 35 -2.35 13.50 22.88
CA GLU A 35 -2.06 13.10 21.51
C GLU A 35 -0.83 13.91 21.04
N SER A 36 0.17 13.21 20.49
CA SER A 36 1.39 13.87 20.06
C SER A 36 1.05 14.94 19.02
N GLU A 37 1.72 16.08 19.09
CA GLU A 37 1.50 17.15 18.12
C GLU A 37 1.72 16.67 16.68
N LYS A 38 2.69 15.76 16.51
CA LYS A 38 2.97 15.11 15.23
C LYS A 38 1.77 14.30 14.69
N ASN A 39 1.04 13.57 15.54
CA ASN A 39 -0.14 12.83 15.09
C ASN A 39 -1.28 13.77 14.68
N LYS A 40 -1.43 14.91 15.36
CA LYS A 40 -2.41 15.93 14.98
C LYS A 40 -2.09 16.55 13.62
N GLN A 41 -0.82 16.86 13.39
CA GLN A 41 -0.34 17.36 12.10
C GLN A 41 -0.59 16.34 10.98
N LEU A 42 -0.21 15.08 11.18
CA LEU A 42 -0.38 14.03 10.16
C LEU A 42 -1.83 13.81 9.71
N ARG A 43 -2.83 14.10 10.56
CA ARG A 43 -4.25 13.99 10.18
C ARG A 43 -4.90 15.32 9.79
N SER A 44 -4.18 16.44 9.80
CA SER A 44 -4.80 17.76 9.61
C SER A 44 -5.46 17.89 8.24
N GLY A 45 -4.88 17.32 7.19
CA GLY A 45 -5.47 17.27 5.85
C GLY A 45 -6.84 16.57 5.84
N PHE A 46 -6.93 15.39 6.48
CA PHE A 46 -8.19 14.69 6.69
C PHE A 46 -9.21 15.54 7.47
N GLU A 47 -8.80 16.09 8.62
CA GLU A 47 -9.69 16.85 9.50
C GLU A 47 -10.19 18.15 8.86
N ALA A 48 -9.37 18.81 8.03
CA ALA A 48 -9.78 20.00 7.29
C ALA A 48 -10.89 19.70 6.26
N ILE A 49 -10.81 18.56 5.58
CA ILE A 49 -11.84 18.11 4.63
C ILE A 49 -13.12 17.74 5.38
N LEU A 50 -13.00 16.97 6.47
CA LEU A 50 -14.14 16.61 7.30
C LEU A 50 -14.85 17.84 7.86
N GLN A 51 -14.11 18.80 8.42
CA GLN A 51 -14.67 20.07 8.91
C GLN A 51 -15.37 20.86 7.80
N THR A 52 -14.82 20.84 6.58
CA THR A 52 -15.46 21.52 5.44
C THR A 52 -16.78 20.86 5.08
N LEU A 53 -16.86 19.52 5.07
CA LEU A 53 -18.10 18.80 4.83
C LEU A 53 -19.11 19.03 5.97
N GLN A 54 -18.66 19.10 7.22
CA GLN A 54 -19.50 19.32 8.39
C GLN A 54 -20.10 20.74 8.49
N LYS A 55 -19.55 21.73 7.76
CA LYS A 55 -20.15 23.07 7.66
C LYS A 55 -21.53 23.05 6.99
N ASP A 56 -21.79 22.05 6.14
CA ASP A 56 -23.09 21.82 5.52
C ASP A 56 -23.54 20.37 5.78
N PRO A 57 -24.20 20.13 6.93
CA PRO A 57 -24.62 18.78 7.33
C PRO A 57 -25.56 18.11 6.33
N GLU A 58 -26.34 18.89 5.57
CA GLU A 58 -27.26 18.35 4.58
C GLU A 58 -26.51 17.84 3.36
N VAL A 59 -25.46 18.55 2.91
CA VAL A 59 -24.56 18.07 1.86
C VAL A 59 -23.80 16.82 2.30
N LEU A 60 -23.29 16.78 3.53
CA LEU A 60 -22.61 15.59 4.07
C LEU A 60 -23.57 14.38 4.09
N LYS A 61 -24.79 14.58 4.59
CA LYS A 61 -25.82 13.53 4.61
C LYS A 61 -26.17 13.05 3.20
N GLN A 62 -26.35 13.95 2.24
CA GLN A 62 -26.63 13.58 0.84
C GLN A 62 -25.49 12.77 0.21
N LYS A 63 -24.23 13.14 0.49
CA LYS A 63 -23.07 12.38 0.04
C LYS A 63 -23.04 10.98 0.64
N ILE A 64 -23.30 10.85 1.94
CA ILE A 64 -23.39 9.55 2.63
C ILE A 64 -24.49 8.68 2.03
N GLU A 65 -25.70 9.22 1.83
CA GLU A 65 -26.80 8.46 1.24
C GLU A 65 -26.50 8.04 -0.21
N ARG A 66 -25.81 8.89 -0.99
CA ARG A 66 -25.33 8.48 -2.31
C ARG A 66 -24.36 7.30 -2.20
N LEU A 67 -23.38 7.35 -1.30
CA LEU A 67 -22.41 6.26 -1.10
C LEU A 67 -23.08 4.94 -0.73
N LYS A 68 -24.11 4.96 0.13
CA LYS A 68 -24.90 3.77 0.48
C LYS A 68 -25.64 3.16 -0.70
N SER A 69 -25.94 3.96 -1.72
CA SER A 69 -26.64 3.55 -2.94
C SER A 69 -25.72 3.35 -4.14
N LEU A 70 -24.40 3.48 -3.96
CA LEU A 70 -23.44 3.43 -5.04
C LEU A 70 -23.42 2.03 -5.67
N PRO A 71 -23.61 1.90 -7.00
CA PRO A 71 -23.41 0.64 -7.71
C PRO A 71 -21.91 0.42 -7.92
N ASP A 72 -21.19 0.20 -6.82
CA ASP A 72 -19.75 -0.01 -6.78
C ASP A 72 -19.37 -1.46 -7.11
N TYR A 73 -18.07 -1.77 -7.01
CA TYR A 73 -17.46 -3.05 -7.37
C TYR A 73 -18.17 -4.23 -6.68
N ASP A 74 -19.08 -4.89 -7.42
CA ASP A 74 -19.99 -5.94 -6.95
C ASP A 74 -20.83 -5.57 -5.70
N GLY A 75 -21.19 -4.29 -5.54
CA GLY A 75 -21.98 -3.84 -4.40
C GLY A 75 -21.22 -3.92 -3.08
N ILE A 76 -19.89 -3.78 -3.08
CA ILE A 76 -19.05 -4.00 -1.90
C ILE A 76 -19.51 -3.13 -0.72
N LEU A 77 -19.75 -1.83 -0.88
CA LEU A 77 -20.28 -0.99 0.20
C LEU A 77 -21.65 -1.47 0.71
N GLY A 78 -22.48 -2.04 -0.17
CA GLY A 78 -23.74 -2.68 0.21
C GLY A 78 -23.55 -3.93 1.06
N LYS A 79 -22.63 -4.83 0.66
CA LYS A 79 -22.25 -6.02 1.44
C LYS A 79 -21.70 -5.64 2.81
N LEU A 80 -20.96 -4.54 2.87
CA LEU A 80 -20.30 -4.06 4.08
C LEU A 80 -21.21 -3.18 4.97
N SER A 81 -22.28 -2.62 4.41
CA SER A 81 -23.16 -1.69 5.11
C SER A 81 -23.66 -2.15 6.50
N PRO A 82 -23.96 -3.44 6.77
CA PRO A 82 -24.40 -3.88 8.09
C PRO A 82 -23.40 -3.63 9.22
N PHE A 83 -22.10 -3.48 8.92
CA PHE A 83 -21.07 -3.21 9.91
C PHE A 83 -20.51 -1.79 9.88
N LEU A 84 -20.80 -1.01 8.84
CA LEU A 84 -20.33 0.37 8.70
C LEU A 84 -21.16 1.31 9.57
N SER A 85 -20.55 1.84 10.63
CA SER A 85 -21.12 2.93 11.43
C SER A 85 -21.06 4.28 10.71
N GLU A 86 -21.74 5.29 11.25
CA GLU A 86 -21.73 6.67 10.74
C GLU A 86 -20.30 7.21 10.53
N VAL A 87 -19.38 6.93 11.45
CA VAL A 87 -17.96 7.34 11.34
C VAL A 87 -17.29 6.74 10.10
N HIS A 88 -17.62 5.49 9.72
CA HIS A 88 -17.07 4.88 8.52
C HIS A 88 -17.59 5.59 7.26
N TRP A 89 -18.87 5.93 7.22
CA TRP A 89 -19.47 6.65 6.10
C TRP A 89 -18.93 8.07 5.95
N GLU A 90 -18.70 8.78 7.06
CA GLU A 90 -18.02 10.08 7.04
C GLU A 90 -16.61 9.97 6.47
N MET A 91 -15.84 8.97 6.92
CA MET A 91 -14.48 8.73 6.44
C MET A 91 -14.43 8.38 4.95
N LEU A 92 -15.35 7.53 4.47
CA LEU A 92 -15.48 7.23 3.04
C LEU A 92 -15.83 8.50 2.24
N THR A 93 -16.69 9.35 2.78
CA THR A 93 -17.05 10.63 2.15
C THR A 93 -15.86 11.58 2.07
N VAL A 94 -15.02 11.62 3.11
CA VAL A 94 -13.76 12.38 3.09
C VAL A 94 -12.82 11.82 2.04
N LEU A 95 -12.60 10.50 2.01
CA LEU A 95 -11.70 9.86 1.03
C LEU A 95 -12.12 10.16 -0.41
N GLU A 96 -13.39 10.01 -0.71
CA GLU A 96 -13.92 10.29 -2.05
C GLU A 96 -13.90 11.78 -2.40
N SER A 97 -14.24 12.66 -1.46
CA SER A 97 -14.20 14.12 -1.69
C SER A 97 -12.76 14.61 -1.84
N TYR A 98 -11.83 13.92 -1.18
CA TYR A 98 -10.41 14.07 -1.43
C TYR A 98 -10.06 13.52 -2.80
N ASP A 99 -9.89 12.22 -2.98
CA ASP A 99 -9.39 11.67 -4.22
C ASP A 99 -10.22 10.49 -4.70
N THR A 100 -10.94 10.69 -5.81
CA THR A 100 -11.81 9.65 -6.38
C THR A 100 -11.03 8.44 -6.88
N THR A 101 -9.79 8.64 -7.34
CA THR A 101 -8.92 7.54 -7.78
C THR A 101 -8.54 6.64 -6.61
N THR A 102 -8.05 7.22 -5.52
CA THR A 102 -7.72 6.52 -4.27
C THR A 102 -8.96 5.85 -3.66
N PHE A 103 -10.11 6.52 -3.68
CA PHE A 103 -11.38 5.96 -3.23
C PHE A 103 -11.76 4.70 -4.02
N ASN A 104 -11.76 4.79 -5.36
CA ASN A 104 -12.10 3.67 -6.23
C ASN A 104 -11.13 2.50 -6.06
N HIS A 105 -9.83 2.78 -5.95
CA HIS A 105 -8.81 1.77 -5.63
C HIS A 105 -9.10 1.08 -4.30
N SER A 106 -9.40 1.84 -3.24
CA SER A 106 -9.74 1.27 -1.92
C SER A 106 -10.98 0.36 -1.97
N LEU A 107 -11.98 0.70 -2.79
CA LEU A 107 -13.15 -0.15 -2.99
C LEU A 107 -12.81 -1.43 -3.76
N ARG A 108 -11.98 -1.37 -4.81
CA ARG A 108 -11.55 -2.57 -5.56
C ARG A 108 -10.74 -3.51 -4.69
N VAL A 109 -9.74 -2.99 -3.98
CA VAL A 109 -8.92 -3.75 -3.04
C VAL A 109 -9.82 -4.42 -2.00
N THR A 110 -10.77 -3.68 -1.42
CA THR A 110 -11.73 -4.25 -0.47
C THR A 110 -12.61 -5.33 -1.10
N ASN A 111 -13.06 -5.15 -2.34
CA ASN A 111 -13.84 -6.19 -3.04
C ASN A 111 -13.01 -7.45 -3.28
N PHE A 112 -11.74 -7.32 -3.66
CA PHE A 112 -10.83 -8.45 -3.79
C PHE A 112 -10.60 -9.15 -2.45
N VAL A 113 -10.29 -8.40 -1.39
CA VAL A 113 -10.12 -8.93 -0.03
C VAL A 113 -11.37 -9.70 0.42
N HIS A 114 -12.56 -9.11 0.24
CA HIS A 114 -13.81 -9.78 0.58
C HIS A 114 -14.03 -11.05 -0.25
N THR A 115 -13.90 -10.95 -1.57
CA THR A 115 -14.15 -12.08 -2.49
C THR A 115 -13.22 -13.25 -2.22
N ILE A 116 -11.93 -12.98 -1.98
CA ILE A 116 -10.95 -14.02 -1.69
C ILE A 116 -11.15 -14.60 -0.28
N ALA A 117 -11.51 -13.77 0.70
CA ALA A 117 -11.74 -14.23 2.07
C ALA A 117 -13.04 -15.04 2.27
N THR A 118 -14.05 -14.87 1.40
CA THR A 118 -15.39 -15.50 1.56
C THR A 118 -15.88 -16.27 0.32
N GLY A 119 -15.00 -16.51 -0.65
CA GLY A 119 -15.38 -16.99 -2.00
C GLY A 119 -15.52 -18.50 -2.15
N SER A 120 -15.47 -19.26 -1.06
CA SER A 120 -15.41 -20.74 -1.04
C SER A 120 -14.21 -21.32 -1.77
N GLY A 121 -13.13 -20.55 -1.83
CA GLY A 121 -11.83 -20.92 -2.41
C GLY A 121 -10.88 -21.54 -1.39
N ALA A 122 -9.65 -21.79 -1.85
CA ALA A 122 -8.59 -22.34 -1.00
C ALA A 122 -8.20 -21.36 0.13
N THR A 123 -8.29 -20.05 -0.12
CA THR A 123 -7.96 -19.02 0.85
C THR A 123 -8.94 -18.99 2.01
N GLU A 124 -10.24 -19.01 1.75
CA GLU A 124 -11.25 -19.05 2.81
C GLU A 124 -11.04 -20.28 3.70
N ALA A 125 -10.90 -21.48 3.10
CA ALA A 125 -10.67 -22.71 3.86
C ALA A 125 -9.39 -22.64 4.71
N TYR A 126 -8.31 -22.05 4.17
CA TYR A 126 -7.07 -21.84 4.91
C TYR A 126 -7.27 -20.87 6.09
N LEU A 127 -7.87 -19.70 5.84
CA LEU A 127 -8.16 -18.69 6.86
C LEU A 127 -9.06 -19.26 7.95
N GLU A 128 -10.14 -19.96 7.61
CA GLU A 128 -11.01 -20.61 8.58
C GLU A 128 -10.25 -21.60 9.47
N SER A 129 -9.41 -22.46 8.86
CA SER A 129 -8.63 -23.44 9.62
C SER A 129 -7.64 -22.82 10.60
N ARG A 130 -7.14 -21.61 10.30
CA ARG A 130 -6.11 -20.91 11.08
C ARG A 130 -6.68 -19.89 12.06
N ILE A 131 -7.79 -19.24 11.72
CA ILE A 131 -8.39 -18.11 12.45
C ILE A 131 -9.60 -18.56 13.30
N ALA A 132 -10.26 -19.70 12.99
CA ALA A 132 -11.38 -20.19 13.81
C ALA A 132 -11.02 -20.40 15.29
N THR A 133 -9.73 -20.55 15.59
CA THR A 133 -9.17 -20.63 16.95
C THR A 133 -9.24 -19.30 17.72
N GLU A 134 -9.36 -18.15 17.02
CA GLU A 134 -9.24 -16.81 17.60
C GLU A 134 -10.56 -16.03 17.75
N LYS A 135 -11.70 -16.62 17.34
CA LYS A 135 -13.05 -16.02 17.46
C LYS A 135 -13.15 -14.56 16.98
N SER A 136 -12.53 -14.24 15.84
CA SER A 136 -12.56 -12.88 15.33
C SER A 136 -13.30 -12.76 14.00
N SER A 137 -13.87 -11.58 13.75
CA SER A 137 -14.49 -11.25 12.46
C SER A 137 -13.51 -10.54 11.52
N PHE A 138 -13.78 -10.68 10.22
CA PHE A 138 -13.09 -9.96 9.15
C PHE A 138 -13.45 -8.47 9.08
N GLU A 139 -14.33 -7.97 9.94
CA GLU A 139 -14.73 -6.55 9.95
C GLU A 139 -13.54 -5.60 10.09
N LYS A 140 -12.54 -5.98 10.90
CA LYS A 140 -11.32 -5.17 11.07
C LYS A 140 -10.45 -5.17 9.82
N LEU A 141 -10.35 -6.31 9.13
CA LEU A 141 -9.68 -6.42 7.85
C LEU A 141 -10.40 -5.60 6.78
N TYR A 142 -11.73 -5.67 6.68
CA TYR A 142 -12.50 -4.87 5.72
C TYR A 142 -12.43 -3.37 6.02
N THR A 143 -12.42 -2.99 7.30
CA THR A 143 -12.18 -1.59 7.69
C THR A 143 -10.77 -1.16 7.30
N ALA A 144 -9.76 -2.01 7.52
CA ALA A 144 -8.40 -1.73 7.12
C ALA A 144 -8.26 -1.60 5.61
N SER A 145 -8.89 -2.48 4.82
CA SER A 145 -8.83 -2.43 3.36
C SER A 145 -9.53 -1.19 2.80
N LEU A 146 -10.66 -0.75 3.38
CA LEU A 146 -11.34 0.48 2.95
C LEU A 146 -10.52 1.75 3.19
N PHE A 147 -9.65 1.73 4.21
CA PHE A 147 -8.97 2.93 4.69
C PHE A 147 -7.44 2.82 4.71
N HIS A 148 -6.83 1.82 4.08
CA HIS A 148 -5.38 1.64 4.03
C HIS A 148 -4.68 2.90 3.50
N ASP A 149 -5.32 3.55 2.53
CA ASP A 149 -4.85 4.74 1.85
C ASP A 149 -5.45 6.07 2.36
N ILE A 150 -6.24 6.07 3.44
CA ILE A 150 -6.91 7.30 3.92
C ILE A 150 -5.91 8.41 4.28
N GLY A 151 -4.69 8.04 4.66
CA GLY A 151 -3.59 8.95 4.95
C GLY A 151 -3.05 9.71 3.75
N LYS A 152 -3.41 9.36 2.51
CA LYS A 152 -3.09 10.16 1.31
C LYS A 152 -3.70 11.56 1.36
N THR A 153 -4.72 11.77 2.20
CA THR A 153 -5.26 13.10 2.55
C THR A 153 -4.23 14.04 3.18
N ALA A 154 -3.11 13.53 3.70
CA ALA A 154 -2.00 14.33 4.22
C ALA A 154 -1.02 14.80 3.13
N ILE A 155 -1.14 14.34 1.89
CA ILE A 155 -0.25 14.72 0.79
C ILE A 155 -1.05 15.56 -0.18
N PRO A 156 -0.70 16.81 -0.51
CA PRO A 156 -1.44 17.61 -1.49
C PRO A 156 -1.65 16.88 -2.83
N LYS A 157 -2.83 17.04 -3.45
CA LYS A 157 -3.25 16.23 -4.62
C LYS A 157 -2.29 16.28 -5.79
N HIS A 158 -1.76 17.45 -6.12
CA HIS A 158 -0.85 17.60 -7.26
C HIS A 158 0.55 17.03 -6.98
N ILE A 159 0.91 16.85 -5.70
CA ILE A 159 2.10 16.08 -5.30
C ILE A 159 1.81 14.59 -5.38
N LEU A 160 0.64 14.17 -4.88
CA LEU A 160 0.20 12.77 -4.92
C LEU A 160 0.10 12.24 -6.37
N HIS A 161 -0.39 13.09 -7.27
CA HIS A 161 -0.58 12.79 -8.70
C HIS A 161 0.51 13.43 -9.58
N ASP A 162 1.71 13.65 -9.04
CA ASP A 162 2.86 14.10 -9.84
C ASP A 162 3.04 13.19 -11.07
N ASP A 163 3.07 13.79 -12.25
CA ASP A 163 3.07 13.08 -13.54
C ASP A 163 4.47 12.83 -14.09
N HIS A 164 5.52 13.25 -13.36
CA HIS A 164 6.88 13.05 -13.79
C HIS A 164 7.28 11.57 -13.77
N SER A 165 7.86 11.14 -14.88
CA SER A 165 8.40 9.81 -15.07
C SER A 165 9.58 9.53 -14.13
N ARG A 166 9.85 8.24 -13.86
CA ARG A 166 11.08 7.82 -13.15
C ARG A 166 12.34 8.31 -13.86
N ARG A 167 12.29 8.47 -15.19
CA ARG A 167 13.37 9.05 -16.00
C ARG A 167 13.66 10.49 -15.60
N GLU A 168 12.63 11.32 -15.45
CA GLU A 168 12.77 12.71 -15.05
C GLU A 168 13.33 12.82 -13.64
N TRP A 169 12.82 12.01 -12.71
CA TRP A 169 13.39 11.89 -11.37
C TRP A 169 14.87 11.45 -11.40
N GLY A 170 15.23 10.50 -12.27
CA GLY A 170 16.61 10.04 -12.43
C GLY A 170 17.55 11.12 -12.99
N LYS A 171 17.09 11.89 -13.98
CA LYS A 171 17.85 13.04 -14.52
C LYS A 171 18.06 14.11 -13.44
N ARG A 172 17.03 14.42 -12.67
CA ARG A 172 17.10 15.39 -11.56
C ARG A 172 18.04 14.94 -10.47
N ALA A 173 18.04 13.65 -10.11
CA ALA A 173 19.00 13.10 -9.16
C ALA A 173 20.46 13.32 -9.59
N ASN A 174 20.76 13.21 -10.89
CA ASN A 174 22.09 13.52 -11.41
C ASN A 174 22.43 15.02 -11.32
N ILE A 175 21.49 15.90 -11.69
CA ILE A 175 21.67 17.36 -11.57
C ILE A 175 21.89 17.76 -10.10
N TRP A 176 21.11 17.18 -9.19
CA TRP A 176 21.26 17.39 -7.77
C TRP A 176 22.63 16.91 -7.27
N ALA A 177 23.12 15.75 -7.71
CA ALA A 177 24.47 15.29 -7.39
C ALA A 177 25.55 16.26 -7.88
N GLU A 178 25.46 16.71 -9.13
CA GLU A 178 26.43 17.64 -9.75
C GLU A 178 26.50 18.96 -8.99
N THR A 179 25.35 19.56 -8.66
CA THR A 179 25.27 20.82 -7.88
C THR A 179 25.86 20.71 -6.47
N HIS A 180 26.00 19.49 -5.94
CA HIS A 180 26.60 19.20 -4.63
C HIS A 180 28.01 18.60 -4.74
N GLY A 181 28.62 18.60 -5.94
CA GLY A 181 29.98 18.07 -6.16
C GLY A 181 30.10 16.55 -6.07
N ASN A 182 28.98 15.82 -6.22
CA ASN A 182 28.92 14.36 -6.19
C ASN A 182 28.90 13.78 -7.60
N ALA A 183 29.33 12.52 -7.74
CA ALA A 183 29.19 11.77 -8.99
C ALA A 183 27.71 11.47 -9.27
N HIS A 184 27.36 11.34 -10.55
CA HIS A 184 26.01 10.97 -10.97
C HIS A 184 25.56 9.63 -10.37
N HIS A 185 24.32 9.58 -9.88
CA HIS A 185 23.70 8.36 -9.36
C HIS A 185 23.33 7.38 -10.49
N PHE A 186 22.99 7.91 -11.66
CA PHE A 186 22.52 7.14 -12.80
C PHE A 186 23.34 7.44 -14.05
N ASN A 187 23.50 6.45 -14.92
CA ASN A 187 24.19 6.61 -16.18
C ASN A 187 23.36 7.47 -17.13
N GLN A 188 23.91 8.62 -17.52
CA GLN A 188 23.20 9.61 -18.33
C GLN A 188 22.81 9.07 -19.71
N GLN A 189 23.69 8.34 -20.38
CA GLN A 189 23.40 7.73 -21.67
C GLN A 189 22.21 6.76 -21.58
N LYS A 190 22.15 5.93 -20.52
CA LYS A 190 21.02 5.02 -20.30
C LYS A 190 19.70 5.77 -20.06
N LEU A 191 19.74 6.87 -19.29
CA LEU A 191 18.56 7.74 -19.08
C LEU A 191 18.07 8.40 -20.37
N GLU A 192 18.90 8.48 -21.41
CA GLU A 192 18.53 9.08 -22.70
C GLU A 192 18.10 8.04 -23.74
N THR A 193 18.68 6.83 -23.72
CA THR A 193 18.52 5.86 -24.82
C THR A 193 17.57 4.70 -24.53
N LEU A 194 17.44 4.28 -23.26
CA LEU A 194 16.59 3.13 -22.91
C LEU A 194 15.11 3.50 -23.04
N ASP A 195 14.26 2.57 -23.48
CA ASP A 195 12.81 2.74 -23.36
C ASP A 195 12.35 2.64 -21.90
N GLU A 196 11.07 2.89 -21.61
CA GLU A 196 10.56 2.91 -20.22
C GLU A 196 10.66 1.55 -19.51
N VAL A 197 10.48 0.43 -20.23
CA VAL A 197 10.56 -0.91 -19.65
C VAL A 197 12.02 -1.25 -19.33
N GLU A 198 12.93 -0.98 -20.26
CA GLU A 198 14.36 -1.13 -20.07
C GLU A 198 14.88 -0.22 -18.95
N LEU A 199 14.30 0.98 -18.82
CA LEU A 199 14.69 1.94 -17.80
C LEU A 199 14.22 1.51 -16.40
N ASP A 200 13.00 1.01 -16.26
CA ASP A 200 12.52 0.39 -15.03
C ASP A 200 13.49 -0.74 -14.61
N ASN A 201 13.87 -1.61 -15.54
CA ASN A 201 14.83 -2.69 -15.30
C ASN A 201 16.20 -2.15 -14.85
N TYR A 202 16.66 -1.07 -15.47
CA TYR A 202 17.91 -0.40 -15.11
C TYR A 202 17.85 0.17 -13.68
N PHE A 203 16.79 0.89 -13.33
CA PHE A 203 16.61 1.43 -11.98
C PHE A 203 16.51 0.32 -10.94
N MET A 204 15.83 -0.78 -11.25
CA MET A 204 15.75 -1.93 -10.36
C MET A 204 17.13 -2.54 -10.11
N GLN A 205 17.97 -2.70 -11.14
CA GLN A 205 19.34 -3.19 -10.99
C GLN A 205 20.18 -2.27 -10.10
N ILE A 206 20.10 -0.96 -10.35
CA ILE A 206 20.81 0.04 -9.53
C ILE A 206 20.32 -0.02 -8.08
N HIS A 207 19.01 -0.08 -7.86
CA HIS A 207 18.46 -0.20 -6.52
C HIS A 207 18.94 -1.45 -5.78
N THR A 208 19.05 -2.59 -6.45
CA THR A 208 19.60 -3.81 -5.84
C THR A 208 21.06 -3.66 -5.43
N ILE A 209 21.87 -2.98 -6.26
CA ILE A 209 23.31 -2.84 -6.05
C ILE A 209 23.65 -1.74 -5.04
N SER A 210 23.02 -0.56 -5.16
CA SER A 210 23.38 0.65 -4.42
C SER A 210 22.25 1.24 -3.59
N LYS A 211 21.09 0.57 -3.52
CA LYS A 211 19.87 1.06 -2.83
C LYS A 211 19.43 2.45 -3.30
N SER A 212 19.82 2.82 -4.52
CA SER A 212 19.49 4.11 -5.11
C SER A 212 18.24 3.99 -5.97
N ASP A 213 17.19 4.71 -5.57
CA ASP A 213 15.95 4.87 -6.33
C ASP A 213 15.81 6.36 -6.73
N PRO A 214 15.43 6.69 -7.97
CA PRO A 214 15.22 8.08 -8.40
C PRO A 214 14.37 8.93 -7.44
N LEU A 215 13.37 8.32 -6.80
CA LEU A 215 12.44 9.01 -5.89
C LEU A 215 13.01 9.21 -4.48
N ASN A 216 14.18 8.64 -4.18
CA ASN A 216 14.80 8.61 -2.85
C ASN A 216 16.03 9.53 -2.71
N ILE A 217 16.33 10.34 -3.73
CA ILE A 217 17.57 11.13 -3.77
C ILE A 217 17.30 12.61 -3.55
N VAL A 218 16.38 13.17 -4.33
CA VAL A 218 16.20 14.62 -4.42
C VAL A 218 15.19 15.09 -3.36
N PRO A 219 15.54 16.07 -2.50
CA PRO A 219 14.58 16.71 -1.59
C PRO A 219 13.45 17.41 -2.34
N ILE A 220 12.23 17.29 -1.83
CA ILE A 220 11.03 17.86 -2.47
C ILE A 220 11.05 19.39 -2.57
N GLU A 221 11.76 20.08 -1.68
CA GLU A 221 11.91 21.55 -1.73
C GLU A 221 12.64 22.06 -2.97
N THR A 222 13.36 21.18 -3.68
CA THR A 222 14.01 21.53 -4.94
C THR A 222 13.04 21.48 -6.13
N PHE A 223 11.79 21.07 -5.89
CA PHE A 223 10.84 20.72 -6.94
C PHE A 223 9.50 21.43 -6.80
N PHE A 224 8.92 21.42 -5.60
CA PHE A 224 7.63 22.03 -5.33
C PHE A 224 7.77 23.48 -4.85
N ASP A 225 6.73 24.29 -5.04
CA ASP A 225 6.76 25.69 -4.66
C ASP A 225 6.57 25.91 -3.16
N GLU A 226 6.81 27.13 -2.66
CA GLU A 226 6.67 27.43 -1.22
C GLU A 226 5.26 27.20 -0.69
N SER A 227 4.21 27.31 -1.52
CA SER A 227 2.84 27.08 -1.06
C SER A 227 2.60 25.60 -0.74
N ASP A 228 3.18 24.71 -1.55
CA ASP A 228 3.16 23.27 -1.34
C ASP A 228 3.97 22.85 -0.11
N LEU A 229 5.16 23.42 0.03
CA LEU A 229 6.04 23.13 1.16
C LEU A 229 5.43 23.59 2.48
N LEU A 230 4.66 24.70 2.48
CA LEU A 230 3.91 25.14 3.65
C LEU A 230 2.83 24.12 4.04
N LEU A 231 2.02 23.65 3.08
CA LEU A 231 1.00 22.63 3.34
C LEU A 231 1.61 21.34 3.88
N LEU A 232 2.73 20.88 3.30
CA LEU A 232 3.44 19.70 3.78
C LEU A 232 3.95 19.87 5.23
N ARG A 233 4.49 21.04 5.57
CA ARG A 233 4.92 21.34 6.95
C ARG A 233 3.75 21.35 7.93
N GLU A 234 2.61 21.90 7.54
CA GLU A 234 1.38 21.86 8.35
C GLU A 234 0.94 20.41 8.64
N HIS A 235 1.19 19.51 7.68
CA HIS A 235 0.90 18.09 7.79
C HIS A 235 2.03 17.28 8.47
N GLY A 236 3.09 17.94 8.96
CA GLY A 236 4.20 17.31 9.66
C GLY A 236 5.21 16.60 8.76
N ILE A 237 5.24 16.94 7.47
CA ILE A 237 6.14 16.40 6.45
C ILE A 237 7.26 17.42 6.19
N SER A 238 8.51 16.95 6.15
CA SER A 238 9.67 17.83 6.01
C SER A 238 9.91 18.19 4.52
N PRO A 239 10.18 19.46 4.17
CA PRO A 239 10.65 19.84 2.83
C PRO A 239 11.97 19.17 2.41
N HIS A 240 12.76 18.74 3.39
CA HIS A 240 14.01 18.00 3.15
C HIS A 240 13.77 16.50 2.92
N ASP A 241 12.53 16.01 3.07
CA ASP A 241 12.19 14.64 2.70
C ASP A 241 12.25 14.48 1.17
N THR A 242 12.52 13.26 0.73
CA THR A 242 12.49 12.91 -0.69
C THR A 242 11.05 12.64 -1.13
N PHE A 243 10.79 12.64 -2.43
CA PHE A 243 9.44 12.36 -2.94
C PHE A 243 8.89 11.02 -2.43
N ARG A 244 9.75 9.98 -2.37
CA ARG A 244 9.42 8.69 -1.79
C ARG A 244 9.00 8.78 -0.32
N LYS A 245 9.75 9.51 0.52
CA LYS A 245 9.41 9.70 1.94
C LYS A 245 8.10 10.47 2.15
N VAL A 246 7.80 11.43 1.27
CA VAL A 246 6.49 12.10 1.27
C VAL A 246 5.39 11.08 0.99
N LEU A 247 5.53 10.27 -0.06
CA LEU A 247 4.55 9.25 -0.37
C LEU A 247 4.40 8.23 0.76
N GLU A 248 5.49 7.80 1.39
CA GLU A 248 5.49 6.89 2.55
C GLU A 248 4.80 7.46 3.80
N CYS A 249 4.60 8.79 3.88
CA CYS A 249 3.97 9.39 5.03
C CYS A 249 2.50 8.98 5.18
N HIS A 250 1.84 8.53 4.10
CA HIS A 250 0.44 8.17 4.13
C HIS A 250 0.16 7.03 5.11
N GLU A 251 1.07 6.07 5.30
CA GLU A 251 0.87 5.00 6.29
C GLU A 251 0.83 5.56 7.72
N LYS A 252 1.72 6.52 8.04
CA LYS A 252 1.75 7.19 9.33
C LYS A 252 0.50 8.05 9.55
N ALA A 253 0.04 8.73 8.50
CA ALA A 253 -1.21 9.49 8.52
C ALA A 253 -2.43 8.59 8.67
N THR A 254 -2.50 7.46 7.95
CA THR A 254 -3.53 6.42 8.08
C THR A 254 -3.60 5.93 9.53
N ASN A 255 -2.46 5.63 10.15
CA ASN A 255 -2.40 5.23 11.56
C ASN A 255 -2.98 6.32 12.47
N ALA A 256 -2.54 7.57 12.31
CA ALA A 256 -3.00 8.70 13.13
C ALA A 256 -4.51 8.97 12.97
N ILE A 257 -5.03 8.89 11.74
CA ILE A 257 -6.46 9.06 11.44
C ILE A 257 -7.26 7.93 12.12
N LEU A 258 -6.89 6.67 11.90
CA LEU A 258 -7.67 5.55 12.43
C LEU A 258 -7.58 5.44 13.95
N LEU A 259 -6.41 5.65 14.57
CA LEU A 259 -6.27 5.62 16.04
C LEU A 259 -7.05 6.72 16.74
N SER A 260 -7.29 7.85 16.07
CA SER A 260 -8.12 8.91 16.62
C SER A 260 -9.60 8.53 16.74
N ARG A 261 -10.02 7.44 16.08
CA ARG A 261 -11.37 6.89 16.16
C ARG A 261 -11.37 5.71 17.13
N LYS A 262 -12.13 5.85 18.24
CA LYS A 262 -12.09 5.01 19.45
C LYS A 262 -12.18 3.48 19.26
N ILE A 263 -12.56 2.98 18.09
CA ILE A 263 -12.81 1.54 17.81
C ILE A 263 -11.96 0.95 16.68
N MET A 264 -11.07 1.73 16.07
CA MET A 264 -10.37 1.36 14.83
C MET A 264 -8.91 0.94 15.05
N TYR A 265 -8.47 0.68 16.28
CA TYR A 265 -7.05 0.43 16.56
C TYR A 265 -6.45 -0.81 15.86
N ILE A 266 -7.22 -1.90 15.71
CA ILE A 266 -6.77 -3.08 14.94
C ILE A 266 -6.69 -2.73 13.45
N ALA A 267 -7.71 -2.06 12.92
CA ALA A 267 -7.70 -1.62 11.54
C ALA A 267 -6.55 -0.63 11.28
N ALA A 268 -6.22 0.24 12.23
CA ALA A 268 -5.10 1.16 12.16
C ALA A 268 -3.77 0.42 12.04
N ASP A 269 -3.56 -0.64 12.82
CA ASP A 269 -2.35 -1.47 12.75
C ASP A 269 -2.23 -2.20 11.40
N ILE A 270 -3.32 -2.76 10.86
CA ILE A 270 -3.27 -3.44 9.55
C ILE A 270 -3.06 -2.41 8.43
N ALA A 271 -3.88 -1.36 8.41
CA ALA A 271 -3.91 -0.33 7.38
C ALA A 271 -2.60 0.48 7.32
N SER A 272 -1.88 0.68 8.42
CA SER A 272 -0.64 1.48 8.42
C SER A 272 0.63 0.69 8.17
N HIS A 273 0.53 -0.61 7.89
CA HIS A 273 1.69 -1.44 7.55
C HIS A 273 1.43 -2.19 6.24
N HIS A 274 0.45 -1.77 5.44
CA HIS A 274 0.11 -2.45 4.19
C HIS A 274 1.21 -2.32 3.13
N HIS A 275 2.21 -1.48 3.35
CA HIS A 275 3.50 -1.56 2.69
C HIS A 275 4.59 -1.95 3.69
N ASP A 276 5.71 -2.49 3.18
CA ASP A 276 6.92 -2.65 3.97
C ASP A 276 8.10 -1.95 3.28
N TYR A 277 8.19 -0.64 3.53
CA TYR A 277 9.27 0.22 3.06
C TYR A 277 10.61 -0.11 3.72
N GLU A 278 10.60 -0.75 4.89
CA GLU A 278 11.79 -1.17 5.62
C GLU A 278 12.34 -2.54 5.16
N ARG A 279 11.61 -3.25 4.29
CA ARG A 279 11.93 -4.57 3.74
C ARG A 279 12.17 -5.63 4.81
N LYS A 280 11.35 -5.58 5.86
CA LYS A 280 11.39 -6.54 6.95
C LYS A 280 10.54 -7.76 6.55
N PRO A 281 11.08 -8.98 6.66
CA PRO A 281 10.26 -10.18 6.60
C PRO A 281 9.04 -10.03 7.50
N ILE A 282 7.87 -10.43 7.02
CA ILE A 282 6.60 -10.23 7.71
C ILE A 282 6.57 -10.89 9.11
N GLN A 283 7.39 -11.92 9.32
CA GLN A 283 7.56 -12.59 10.61
C GLN A 283 8.33 -11.75 11.65
N LEU A 284 9.05 -10.73 11.20
CA LEU A 284 9.81 -9.78 12.03
C LEU A 284 9.06 -8.46 12.26
N GLU A 285 7.88 -8.29 11.68
CA GLU A 285 7.04 -7.12 11.93
C GLU A 285 6.42 -7.21 13.34
N HIS A 286 6.58 -6.12 14.10
CA HIS A 286 6.07 -6.00 15.46
C HIS A 286 4.75 -5.25 15.46
N TYR A 287 3.70 -5.87 16.01
CA TYR A 287 2.37 -5.28 16.09
C TYR A 287 2.07 -4.76 17.49
N LYS A 288 1.31 -3.66 17.58
CA LYS A 288 1.04 -2.98 18.86
C LYS A 288 -0.19 -3.52 19.59
N THR A 289 -0.96 -4.42 18.97
CA THR A 289 -2.25 -4.87 19.50
C THR A 289 -2.19 -6.18 20.27
N GLU A 290 -3.18 -6.39 21.15
CA GLU A 290 -3.39 -7.62 21.93
C GLU A 290 -3.88 -8.80 21.05
N THR A 291 -4.07 -8.58 19.74
CA THR A 291 -4.39 -9.61 18.73
C THR A 291 -3.16 -10.50 18.47
N SER A 292 -3.36 -11.75 18.04
CA SER A 292 -2.21 -12.61 17.74
C SER A 292 -1.40 -12.04 16.57
N ALA A 293 -0.07 -12.02 16.69
CA ALA A 293 0.82 -11.60 15.60
C ALA A 293 0.62 -12.45 14.34
N LEU A 294 0.22 -13.72 14.52
CA LEU A 294 -0.09 -14.64 13.43
C LEU A 294 -1.28 -14.14 12.61
N ARG A 295 -2.37 -13.74 13.27
CA ARG A 295 -3.56 -13.23 12.61
C ARG A 295 -3.32 -11.92 11.89
N LEU A 296 -2.60 -10.99 12.51
CA LEU A 296 -2.24 -9.73 11.86
C LEU A 296 -1.36 -9.99 10.64
N GLY A 297 -0.43 -10.95 10.71
CA GLY A 297 0.35 -11.37 9.56
C GLY A 297 -0.50 -11.88 8.39
N PHE A 298 -1.57 -12.63 8.66
CA PHE A 298 -2.49 -13.10 7.62
C PHE A 298 -3.37 -11.98 7.05
N GLU A 299 -4.00 -11.18 7.90
CA GLU A 299 -4.81 -10.03 7.49
C GLU A 299 -3.98 -9.06 6.64
N LEU A 300 -2.74 -8.81 7.05
CA LEU A 300 -1.80 -7.95 6.35
C LEU A 300 -1.32 -8.54 5.02
N SER A 301 -0.98 -9.83 5.01
CA SER A 301 -0.58 -10.54 3.77
C SER A 301 -1.68 -10.50 2.72
N LEU A 302 -2.94 -10.69 3.15
CA LEU A 302 -4.09 -10.63 2.24
C LEU A 302 -4.27 -9.20 1.72
N LEU A 303 -4.26 -8.18 2.60
CA LEU A 303 -4.37 -6.78 2.17
C LEU A 303 -3.24 -6.39 1.20
N ARG A 304 -1.98 -6.68 1.54
CA ARG A 304 -0.79 -6.46 0.68
C ARG A 304 -0.96 -7.08 -0.70
N SER A 305 -1.36 -8.35 -0.73
CA SER A 305 -1.53 -9.09 -1.99
C SER A 305 -2.59 -8.45 -2.88
N MET A 306 -3.73 -8.03 -2.30
CA MET A 306 -4.83 -7.44 -3.07
C MET A 306 -4.53 -6.00 -3.50
N ASP A 307 -3.85 -5.22 -2.65
CA ASP A 307 -3.35 -3.89 -2.98
C ASP A 307 -2.39 -3.93 -4.19
N VAL A 308 -1.36 -4.77 -4.12
CA VAL A 308 -0.39 -4.96 -5.21
C VAL A 308 -1.07 -5.45 -6.49
N PHE A 309 -1.97 -6.42 -6.38
CA PHE A 309 -2.69 -6.96 -7.54
C PHE A 309 -3.56 -5.90 -8.23
N ASP A 310 -4.39 -5.17 -7.48
CA ASP A 310 -5.23 -4.10 -8.04
C ASP A 310 -4.36 -3.00 -8.65
N ALA A 311 -3.33 -2.58 -7.93
CA ALA A 311 -2.46 -1.52 -8.41
C ALA A 311 -1.80 -1.92 -9.74
N LEU A 312 -1.41 -3.18 -9.94
CA LEU A 312 -0.74 -3.63 -11.17
C LEU A 312 -1.71 -3.84 -12.35
N THR A 313 -2.96 -4.22 -12.07
CA THR A 313 -3.93 -4.61 -13.10
C THR A 313 -4.95 -3.53 -13.43
N SER A 314 -5.07 -2.50 -12.60
CA SER A 314 -5.97 -1.36 -12.85
C SER A 314 -5.38 -0.36 -13.85
N SER A 315 -6.28 0.31 -14.58
CA SER A 315 -5.96 1.36 -15.56
C SER A 315 -5.79 2.75 -14.95
N ASP A 316 -5.82 2.87 -13.63
CA ASP A 316 -5.89 4.16 -12.94
C ASP A 316 -4.55 4.92 -12.88
N ARG A 317 -3.46 4.30 -13.33
CA ARG A 317 -2.13 4.93 -13.41
C ARG A 317 -1.98 5.67 -14.74
N SER A 318 -1.95 7.00 -14.71
CA SER A 318 -1.83 7.87 -15.89
C SER A 318 -0.57 7.61 -16.73
N TYR A 319 0.49 7.07 -16.13
CA TYR A 319 1.82 6.88 -16.73
C TYR A 319 2.20 5.42 -17.00
N LYS A 320 1.35 4.43 -16.68
CA LYS A 320 1.65 3.00 -16.96
C LYS A 320 0.43 2.25 -17.48
N THR A 321 0.62 1.51 -18.57
CA THR A 321 -0.37 0.52 -19.02
C THR A 321 -0.53 -0.58 -17.98
N PRO A 322 -1.77 -1.06 -17.73
CA PRO A 322 -2.01 -2.20 -16.87
C PRO A 322 -1.14 -3.39 -17.24
N TYR A 323 -0.67 -4.10 -16.23
CA TYR A 323 0.01 -5.38 -16.43
C TYR A 323 -1.01 -6.44 -16.79
N HIS A 324 -0.56 -7.40 -17.60
CA HIS A 324 -1.31 -8.64 -17.76
C HIS A 324 -1.46 -9.33 -16.40
N PRO A 325 -2.66 -9.82 -15.99
CA PRO A 325 -2.89 -10.40 -14.66
C PRO A 325 -1.93 -11.53 -14.27
N LEU A 326 -1.52 -12.37 -15.23
CA LEU A 326 -0.48 -13.39 -15.02
C LEU A 326 0.85 -12.81 -14.51
N LEU A 327 1.27 -11.64 -15.01
CA LEU A 327 2.49 -10.98 -14.54
C LEU A 327 2.31 -10.43 -13.13
N ALA A 328 1.10 -9.94 -12.80
CA ALA A 328 0.77 -9.50 -11.44
C ALA A 328 0.82 -10.65 -10.44
N LEU A 329 0.25 -11.82 -10.78
CA LEU A 329 0.36 -13.03 -9.94
C LEU A 329 1.81 -13.48 -9.78
N GLU A 330 2.62 -13.42 -10.84
CA GLU A 330 4.05 -13.72 -10.75
C GLU A 330 4.79 -12.79 -9.78
N ILE A 331 4.35 -11.54 -9.64
CA ILE A 331 4.89 -10.58 -8.67
C ILE A 331 4.50 -10.98 -7.24
N LEU A 332 3.25 -11.35 -6.99
CA LEU A 332 2.81 -11.83 -5.66
C LEU A 332 3.62 -13.05 -5.21
N ILE A 333 3.88 -14.01 -6.11
CA ILE A 333 4.72 -15.17 -5.80
C ILE A 333 6.10 -14.76 -5.32
N LYS A 334 6.67 -13.73 -5.94
CA LYS A 334 8.00 -13.26 -5.59
C LYS A 334 8.03 -12.49 -4.27
N GLU A 335 6.96 -11.76 -3.96
CA GLU A 335 6.80 -11.12 -2.65
C GLU A 335 6.74 -12.18 -1.53
N ALA A 336 6.03 -13.28 -1.77
CA ALA A 336 6.04 -14.43 -0.85
C ALA A 336 7.44 -15.09 -0.75
N GLU A 337 8.14 -15.30 -1.88
CA GLU A 337 9.52 -15.81 -1.89
C GLU A 337 10.50 -14.87 -1.14
N ALA A 338 10.18 -13.58 -1.05
CA ALA A 338 10.93 -12.56 -0.32
C ALA A 338 10.55 -12.42 1.16
N GLU A 339 9.61 -13.24 1.63
CA GLU A 339 9.02 -13.17 2.97
C GLU A 339 8.29 -11.84 3.25
N PHE A 340 7.87 -11.11 2.22
CA PHE A 340 7.07 -9.87 2.35
C PHE A 340 5.60 -10.16 2.70
N THR A 341 5.10 -11.32 2.25
CA THR A 341 3.81 -11.90 2.62
C THR A 341 4.01 -13.31 3.15
N GLU A 342 3.02 -13.83 3.88
CA GLU A 342 3.04 -15.22 4.34
C GLU A 342 2.89 -16.17 3.14
N GLN A 343 3.84 -17.10 2.99
CA GLN A 343 4.00 -17.89 1.79
C GLN A 343 2.82 -18.83 1.52
N GLU A 344 2.33 -19.54 2.55
CA GLU A 344 1.24 -20.51 2.38
C GLU A 344 -0.09 -19.79 2.09
N LEU A 345 -0.39 -18.71 2.81
CA LEU A 345 -1.54 -17.86 2.50
C LEU A 345 -1.46 -17.31 1.07
N THR A 346 -0.29 -16.81 0.66
CA THR A 346 -0.10 -16.27 -0.70
C THR A 346 -0.28 -17.34 -1.77
N LYS A 347 0.14 -18.60 -1.50
CA LYS A 347 -0.15 -19.75 -2.38
C LYS A 347 -1.65 -19.94 -2.59
N HIS A 348 -2.44 -19.88 -1.54
CA HIS A 348 -3.90 -19.98 -1.64
C HIS A 348 -4.52 -18.79 -2.38
N VAL A 349 -4.07 -17.58 -2.07
CA VAL A 349 -4.51 -16.35 -2.75
C VAL A 349 -4.24 -16.40 -4.26
N VAL A 350 -3.02 -16.80 -4.64
CA VAL A 350 -2.65 -16.95 -6.06
C VAL A 350 -3.48 -18.03 -6.74
N SER A 351 -3.80 -19.13 -6.03
CA SER A 351 -4.68 -20.19 -6.55
C SER A 351 -6.09 -19.68 -6.87
N ASP A 352 -6.69 -18.95 -5.92
CA ASP A 352 -8.05 -18.42 -6.09
C ASP A 352 -8.12 -17.34 -7.16
N LEU A 353 -7.17 -16.39 -7.18
CA LEU A 353 -7.09 -15.38 -8.23
C LEU A 353 -6.87 -16.03 -9.61
N TYR A 354 -5.98 -17.02 -9.71
CA TYR A 354 -5.76 -17.71 -10.98
C TYR A 354 -7.02 -18.47 -11.45
N ALA A 355 -7.79 -19.06 -10.54
CA ALA A 355 -9.07 -19.68 -10.86
C ALA A 355 -10.10 -18.66 -11.39
N MET A 356 -10.17 -17.47 -10.79
CA MET A 356 -11.01 -16.36 -11.29
C MET A 356 -10.60 -15.96 -12.71
N LEU A 357 -9.30 -15.74 -12.96
CA LEU A 357 -8.79 -15.40 -14.29
C LEU A 357 -9.14 -16.45 -15.34
N LYS A 358 -9.10 -17.74 -14.98
CA LYS A 358 -9.51 -18.83 -15.89
C LYS A 358 -11.00 -18.75 -16.24
N THR A 359 -11.85 -18.48 -15.26
CA THR A 359 -13.30 -18.32 -15.49
C THR A 359 -13.60 -17.14 -16.40
N GLU A 360 -12.81 -16.07 -16.30
CA GLU A 360 -12.94 -14.86 -17.12
C GLU A 360 -12.23 -14.95 -18.49
N GLY A 361 -11.48 -16.03 -18.74
CA GLY A 361 -10.68 -16.20 -19.97
C GLY A 361 -9.44 -15.30 -20.05
N GLN A 362 -8.99 -14.75 -18.92
CA GLN A 362 -7.81 -13.88 -18.80
C GLN A 362 -6.51 -14.65 -18.48
N ASP A 363 -6.55 -15.99 -18.43
CA ASP A 363 -5.38 -16.84 -18.18
C ASP A 363 -4.56 -17.16 -19.45
N ILE A 364 -4.93 -16.59 -20.60
CA ILE A 364 -4.35 -16.92 -21.90
C ILE A 364 -3.14 -16.01 -22.18
N PRO A 365 -1.91 -16.56 -22.17
CA PRO A 365 -0.72 -15.74 -22.42
C PRO A 365 -0.57 -15.42 -23.91
N THR A 366 -0.26 -14.16 -24.19
CA THR A 366 0.02 -13.60 -25.52
C THR A 366 1.50 -13.38 -25.77
N THR A 367 2.29 -13.17 -24.71
CA THR A 367 3.74 -12.97 -24.78
C THR A 367 4.53 -14.11 -24.15
N GLU A 368 5.83 -14.20 -24.42
CA GLU A 368 6.69 -15.21 -23.80
C GLU A 368 6.80 -15.00 -22.28
N SER A 369 6.89 -13.74 -21.82
CA SER A 369 6.91 -13.39 -20.39
C SER A 369 5.65 -13.89 -19.67
N GLU A 370 4.47 -13.73 -20.28
CA GLU A 370 3.21 -14.23 -19.72
C GLU A 370 3.16 -15.77 -19.67
N LYS A 371 3.73 -16.46 -20.67
CA LYS A 371 3.84 -17.93 -20.64
C LYS A 371 4.72 -18.40 -19.49
N GLN A 372 5.86 -17.74 -19.28
CA GLN A 372 6.76 -18.07 -18.18
C GLN A 372 6.11 -17.78 -16.81
N ALA A 373 5.40 -16.65 -16.69
CA ALA A 373 4.61 -16.33 -15.51
C ALA A 373 3.57 -17.41 -15.21
N ARG A 374 2.81 -17.87 -16.21
CA ARG A 374 1.84 -18.96 -16.06
C ARG A 374 2.47 -20.26 -15.57
N ILE A 375 3.63 -20.63 -16.11
CA ILE A 375 4.38 -21.81 -15.65
C ILE A 375 4.78 -21.65 -14.18
N LYS A 376 5.25 -20.47 -13.78
CA LYS A 376 5.62 -20.20 -12.39
C LYS A 376 4.40 -20.26 -11.45
N ILE A 377 3.26 -19.72 -11.87
CA ILE A 377 1.99 -19.79 -11.12
C ILE A 377 1.58 -21.23 -10.89
N LEU A 378 1.51 -22.05 -11.95
CA LEU A 378 1.11 -23.46 -11.83
C LEU A 378 2.03 -24.23 -10.86
N ARG A 379 3.34 -24.02 -10.95
CA ARG A 379 4.31 -24.63 -10.03
C ARG A 379 4.20 -24.16 -8.59
N PHE A 380 3.74 -22.93 -8.37
CA PHE A 380 3.59 -22.37 -7.03
C PHE A 380 2.33 -22.88 -6.34
N ILE A 381 1.25 -23.08 -7.10
CA ILE A 381 -0.04 -23.55 -6.57
C ILE A 381 -0.12 -25.08 -6.45
N ASP A 382 0.65 -25.84 -7.24
CA ASP A 382 0.91 -27.28 -7.02
C ASP A 382 1.64 -27.47 -5.69
#